data_AF-A0A948HPI9-F1
#
_entry.id   AF-A0A948HPI9-F1
#
_cell.length_a   1.000
_cell.length_b   1.000
_cell.length_c   1.000
_cell.angle_alpha   90.00
_cell.angle_beta   90.00
_cell.angle_gamma   90.00
#
_symmetry.space_group_name_H-M   'P 1'
#
loop_
_entity.id
_entity.type
_entity.pdbx_description
1 polymer ?
#
loop_
_entity_poly.entity_id
_entity_poly.type
_entity_poly.pdbx_seq_one_letter_code
_entity_poly.pdbx_strand_id
1 'polypeptide(L)'
;MMTETGGPAFPCEGGNKFISGNEIRKTLPSSGMTLRDYLAAKAMQGYLANAWQAETLDSLGESSAQQMATVAEISYCMADAMLEARTK
;
A
#
# COMPACT_ATOMS: atom_id res chain seq x y z
N MET A 1 9.47 18.23 -10.04
CA MET A 1 8.83 17.39 -9.02
C MET A 1 7.53 16.88 -9.62
N MET A 2 7.47 15.61 -9.98
CA MET A 2 6.25 14.99 -10.50
C MET A 2 5.40 14.56 -9.30
N THR A 3 4.12 14.93 -9.32
CA THR A 3 3.14 14.51 -8.33
C THR A 3 2.82 13.03 -8.56
N GLU A 4 3.25 12.17 -7.65
CA GLU A 4 3.15 10.70 -7.68
C GLU A 4 1.68 10.24 -7.53
N THR A 5 0.83 10.52 -8.51
CA THR A 5 -0.59 10.11 -8.52
C THR A 5 -0.74 8.72 -9.11
N GLY A 6 -0.75 7.69 -8.26
CA GLY A 6 -1.44 6.44 -8.54
C GLY A 6 -0.85 5.57 -9.66
N GLY A 7 0.34 5.01 -9.43
CA GLY A 7 0.78 3.83 -10.18
C GLY A 7 -0.15 2.62 -9.95
N PRO A 8 -0.20 1.64 -10.89
CA PRO A 8 -1.22 0.59 -10.94
C PRO A 8 -1.33 -0.35 -9.72
N ALA A 9 -2.58 -0.68 -9.39
CA ALA A 9 -2.98 -1.52 -8.25
C ALA A 9 -2.92 -3.05 -8.49
N PHE A 10 -2.71 -3.51 -9.73
CA PHE A 10 -2.57 -4.93 -10.11
C PHE A 10 -1.65 -5.06 -11.35
N PRO A 11 -1.12 -6.26 -11.67
CA PRO A 11 0.06 -6.42 -12.51
C PRO A 11 -0.03 -5.76 -13.89
N CYS A 12 1.01 -5.01 -14.23
CA CYS A 12 1.42 -4.80 -15.61
C CYS A 12 2.33 -5.97 -15.98
N GLU A 13 2.26 -6.51 -17.19
CA GLU A 13 3.34 -7.34 -17.72
C GLU A 13 4.59 -6.46 -17.93
N GLY A 14 5.34 -6.26 -16.86
CA GLY A 14 6.68 -5.68 -16.84
C GLY A 14 7.69 -6.80 -16.69
N GLY A 15 7.71 -7.70 -17.68
CA GLY A 15 8.46 -8.95 -17.67
C GLY A 15 9.93 -8.76 -17.30
N ASN A 16 10.47 -9.80 -16.65
CA ASN A 16 11.89 -9.98 -16.38
C ASN A 16 12.76 -9.45 -17.53
N LYS A 17 13.94 -8.91 -17.18
CA LYS A 17 14.97 -8.63 -18.18
C LYS A 17 15.32 -9.94 -18.90
N PHE A 18 14.80 -10.15 -20.11
CA PHE A 18 15.26 -11.21 -20.99
C PHE A 18 16.42 -10.67 -21.81
N ILE A 19 17.56 -11.35 -21.75
CA ILE A 19 18.68 -11.11 -22.67
C ILE A 19 18.31 -11.84 -23.96
N SER A 20 18.03 -11.10 -25.03
CA SER A 20 18.03 -11.64 -26.39
C SER A 20 19.03 -10.84 -27.23
N GLY A 21 20.29 -11.27 -27.21
CA GLY A 21 21.34 -10.70 -28.05
C GLY A 21 21.77 -9.25 -27.70
N ASN A 22 22.11 -8.50 -28.75
CA ASN A 22 22.84 -7.21 -28.70
C ASN A 22 21.96 -5.96 -28.54
N GLU A 23 20.68 -6.08 -28.23
CA GLU A 23 19.77 -4.92 -28.20
C GLU A 23 19.25 -4.55 -26.80
N ILE A 24 19.00 -3.24 -26.68
CA ILE A 24 18.78 -2.40 -25.51
C ILE A 24 17.91 -3.06 -24.42
N ARG A 25 18.47 -3.12 -23.20
CA ARG A 25 17.79 -3.46 -21.94
C ARG A 25 16.68 -2.44 -21.63
N LYS A 26 15.43 -2.73 -21.98
CA LYS A 26 14.30 -2.00 -21.40
C LYS A 26 13.96 -2.60 -20.04
N THR A 27 14.34 -1.89 -18.97
CA THR A 27 13.73 -2.10 -17.65
C THR A 27 12.36 -1.45 -17.74
N LEU A 28 11.29 -2.24 -17.83
CA LEU A 28 9.95 -1.69 -17.66
C LEU A 28 9.85 -1.22 -16.21
N PRO A 29 9.39 0.02 -15.95
CA PRO A 29 9.25 0.51 -14.60
C PRO A 29 8.34 -0.47 -13.84
N SER A 30 8.78 -0.89 -12.66
CA SER A 30 7.93 -1.61 -11.70
C SER A 30 6.80 -0.67 -11.30
N SER A 31 5.76 -0.63 -12.11
CA SER A 31 4.66 0.32 -11.98
C SER A 31 3.65 -0.12 -10.91
N GLY A 32 3.84 -1.24 -10.22
CA GLY A 32 2.93 -1.71 -9.17
C GLY A 32 3.15 -1.05 -7.79
N MET A 33 2.16 -1.21 -6.90
CA MET A 33 2.31 -0.91 -5.46
C MET A 33 3.43 -1.73 -4.80
N THR A 34 4.08 -1.17 -3.78
CA THR A 34 5.01 -1.97 -2.97
C THR A 34 4.26 -3.03 -2.16
N LEU A 35 4.94 -4.10 -1.74
CA LEU A 35 4.35 -5.10 -0.84
C LEU A 35 3.86 -4.46 0.46
N ARG A 36 4.55 -3.43 0.96
CA ARG A 36 4.15 -2.67 2.15
C ARG A 36 2.81 -1.96 1.92
N ASP A 37 2.66 -1.27 0.80
CA ASP A 37 1.43 -0.56 0.46
C ASP A 37 0.25 -1.54 0.27
N TYR A 38 0.51 -2.71 -0.32
CA TYR A 38 -0.49 -3.76 -0.44
C TYR A 38 -0.98 -4.26 0.93
N LEU A 39 -0.05 -4.54 1.85
CA LEU A 39 -0.40 -4.98 3.20
C LEU A 39 -1.12 -3.90 3.99
N ALA A 40 -0.69 -2.64 3.86
CA ALA A 40 -1.36 -1.50 4.47
C ALA A 40 -2.77 -1.33 3.93
N ALA A 41 -2.99 -1.43 2.62
CA ALA A 41 -4.32 -1.37 2.02
C ALA A 41 -5.24 -2.48 2.55
N LYS A 42 -4.71 -3.69 2.76
CA LYS A 42 -5.46 -4.81 3.35
C LYS A 42 -5.81 -4.55 4.82
N ALA A 43 -4.87 -4.04 5.61
CA ALA A 43 -5.10 -3.66 7.00
C ALA A 43 -6.16 -2.57 7.12
N MET A 44 -6.06 -1.52 6.29
CA MET A 44 -7.03 -0.43 6.22
C MET A 44 -8.43 -0.94 5.88
N GLN A 45 -8.53 -1.82 4.86
CA GLN A 45 -9.81 -2.42 4.47
C GLN A 45 -10.44 -3.20 5.64
N GLY A 46 -9.64 -4.01 6.35
CA GLY A 46 -10.13 -4.78 7.50
C GLY A 46 -10.55 -3.89 8.67
N TYR A 47 -9.79 -2.84 8.95
CA TYR A 47 -10.07 -1.87 10.01
C TYR A 47 -11.40 -1.13 9.75
N LEU A 48 -11.57 -0.60 8.54
CA LEU A 48 -12.76 0.17 8.16
C LEU A 48 -14.02 -0.69 7.98
N ALA A 49 -13.89 -2.00 7.78
CA ALA A 49 -15.03 -2.91 7.68
C ALA A 49 -15.72 -3.15 9.04
N ASN A 50 -15.09 -2.78 10.16
CA ASN A 50 -15.64 -3.00 11.49
C ASN A 50 -16.43 -1.77 11.97
N ALA A 51 -17.76 -1.89 12.02
CA ALA A 51 -18.66 -0.82 12.42
C ALA A 51 -18.35 -0.23 13.81
N TRP A 52 -17.88 -1.05 14.76
CA TRP A 52 -17.53 -0.59 16.10
C TRP A 52 -16.31 0.34 16.11
N GLN A 53 -15.35 0.11 15.20
CA GLN A 53 -14.18 0.98 15.07
C GLN A 53 -14.52 2.30 14.39
N ALA A 54 -15.47 2.29 13.45
CA ALA A 54 -16.01 3.51 12.85
C ALA A 54 -16.74 4.37 13.90
N GLU A 55 -17.61 3.77 14.72
CA GLU A 55 -18.29 4.48 15.82
C GLU A 55 -17.30 5.05 16.85
N THR A 56 -16.23 4.31 17.15
CA THR A 56 -15.19 4.78 18.08
C THR A 56 -14.44 5.98 17.50
N LEU A 57 -14.08 5.96 16.22
CA LEU A 57 -13.45 7.10 15.53
C LEU A 57 -14.35 8.34 15.52
N ASP A 58 -15.64 8.16 15.26
CA ASP A 58 -16.63 9.25 15.30
C ASP A 58 -16.79 9.84 16.71
N SER A 59 -16.68 9.01 17.75
CA SER A 59 -16.81 9.44 19.15
C SER A 59 -15.67 10.33 19.66
N LEU A 60 -14.51 10.32 18.99
CA LEU A 60 -13.34 11.12 19.37
C LEU A 60 -13.53 12.62 19.08
N GLY A 61 -14.58 13.00 18.35
CA GLY A 61 -14.82 14.39 17.95
C GLY A 61 -13.78 14.92 16.96
N GLU A 62 -12.95 14.04 16.41
CA GLU A 62 -11.94 14.36 15.40
C GLU A 62 -12.60 14.66 14.06
N SER A 63 -12.00 15.55 13.29
CA SER A 63 -12.40 15.74 11.89
C SER A 63 -12.18 14.45 11.11
N SER A 64 -12.99 14.24 10.07
CA SER A 64 -12.85 13.09 9.17
C SER A 64 -11.43 12.94 8.60
N ALA A 65 -10.73 14.06 8.37
CA ALA A 65 -9.34 14.05 7.91
C ALA A 65 -8.36 13.46 8.95
N GLN A 66 -8.56 13.76 10.24
CA GLN A 66 -7.74 13.20 11.33
C GLN A 66 -7.99 11.72 11.50
N GLN A 67 -9.26 11.30 11.47
CA GLN A 67 -9.63 9.89 11.51
C GLN A 67 -8.99 9.08 10.37
N MET A 68 -9.02 9.62 9.14
CA MET A 68 -8.38 9.00 7.98
C MET A 68 -6.85 8.89 8.14
N ALA A 69 -6.21 9.90 8.74
CA ALA A 69 -4.78 9.86 9.02
C ALA A 69 -4.43 8.77 10.04
N THR A 70 -5.21 8.65 11.12
CA THR A 70 -5.06 7.60 12.15
C THR A 70 -5.19 6.20 11.54
N VAL A 71 -6.20 5.97 10.70
CA VAL A 71 -6.39 4.67 10.04
C VAL A 71 -5.22 4.35 9.11
N ALA A 72 -4.71 5.33 8.37
CA ALA A 72 -3.54 5.14 7.51
C ALA A 72 -2.29 4.77 8.32
N GLU A 73 -2.04 5.45 9.43
CA GLU A 73 -0.90 5.17 10.33
C GLU A 73 -0.96 3.73 10.88
N ILE A 74 -2.09 3.34 11.47
CA ILE A 74 -2.29 1.98 12.01
C ILE A 74 -2.09 0.92 10.93
N SER A 75 -2.56 1.20 9.71
CA SER A 75 -2.45 0.27 8.58
C SER A 75 -0.99 0.05 8.16
N TYR A 76 -0.19 1.11 8.13
CA TYR A 76 1.24 0.99 7.85
C TYR A 76 2.02 0.32 8.99
N CYS A 77 1.67 0.57 10.25
CA CYS A 77 2.25 -0.16 11.39
C CYS A 77 1.98 -1.66 11.29
N MET A 78 0.77 -2.06 10.89
CA MET A 78 0.44 -3.47 10.65
C MET A 78 1.26 -4.06 9.50
N ALA A 79 1.39 -3.32 8.39
CA ALA A 79 2.21 -3.75 7.26
C ALA A 79 3.68 -3.98 7.66
N ASP A 80 4.25 -3.08 8.45
CA ASP A 80 5.63 -3.18 8.94
C ASP A 80 5.81 -4.38 9.88
N ALA A 81 4.86 -4.65 10.78
CA ALA A 81 4.86 -5.83 11.64
C ALA A 81 4.79 -7.15 10.84
N MET A 82 3.99 -7.18 9.77
CA MET A 82 3.91 -8.35 8.88
C MET A 82 5.20 -8.59 8.10
N LEU A 83 5.90 -7.54 7.70
CA LEU A 83 7.22 -7.66 7.05
C LEU A 83 8.28 -8.18 8.03
N GLU A 84 8.30 -7.66 9.26
CA GLU A 84 9.23 -8.14 10.30
C GLU A 84 9.00 -9.63 10.61
N ALA A 85 7.74 -10.05 10.76
CA ALA A 85 7.38 -11.44 11.03
C ALA A 85 7.85 -12.43 9.96
N ARG A 86 8.11 -11.98 8.72
CA ARG A 86 8.63 -12.81 7.62
C ARG A 86 10.14 -12.99 7.65
N THR A 87 10.86 -12.15 8.39
CA THR A 87 12.32 -12.17 8.49
C THR A 87 12.84 -13.03 9.64
N LYS A 88 11.94 -13.60 10.45
CA LYS A 88 12.22 -14.57 11.52
C LYS A 88 12.08 -15.99 10.99
#